data_AF-A0A4Y3N225-F1
#
_entry.id   AF-A0A4Y3N225-F1
#
_cell.length_a   1.000
_cell.length_b   1.000
_cell.length_c   1.000
_cell.angle_alpha   90.00
_cell.angle_beta   90.00
_cell.angle_gamma   90.00
#
_symmetry.space_group_name_H-M   'P 1'
#
loop_
_entity.id
_entity.type
_entity.pdbx_description
1 polymer ?
#
loop_
_entity_poly.entity_id
_entity_poly.type
_entity_poly.pdbx_seq_one_letter_code
_entity_poly.pdbx_strand_id
1 'polypeptide(L)' 'MTTTELAHRVRAKIRERGTLRERVRVLEAEVQENRQLNRRIAELTDVVTELLIPLEARDQERVDEVLGRFRTGL' A
#
# COMPACT_ATOMS: atom_id res chain seq x y z
N MET A 1 -1.27 19.29 45.19
CA MET A 1 -1.99 19.15 43.91
C MET A 1 -3.45 19.38 44.16
N THR A 2 -4.04 20.38 43.50
CA THR A 2 -5.49 20.63 43.63
C THR A 2 -6.28 19.65 42.76
N THR A 3 -7.51 19.33 43.16
CA THR A 3 -8.39 18.40 42.43
C THR A 3 -8.59 18.83 40.96
N THR A 4 -8.55 20.14 40.70
CA THR A 4 -8.65 20.75 39.37
C THR A 4 -7.43 20.47 38.48
N GLU A 5 -6.21 20.52 39.03
CA GLU A 5 -4.97 20.20 38.30
C GLU A 5 -4.93 18.73 37.88
N LEU A 6 -5.36 17.82 38.76
CA LEU A 6 -5.44 16.40 38.46
C LEU A 6 -6.44 16.13 37.33
N ALA A 7 -7.63 16.73 37.41
CA ALA A 7 -8.66 16.60 36.38
C ALA A 7 -8.21 17.16 35.02
N HIS A 8 -7.43 18.24 35.01
CA HIS A 8 -6.87 18.79 33.77
C HIS A 8 -5.83 17.84 33.16
N ARG A 9 -4.91 17.31 33.97
CA ARG A 9 -3.86 16.38 33.51
C ARG A 9 -4.43 15.09 32.95
N VAL A 10 -5.45 14.52 33.61
CA VAL A 10 -6.13 13.31 33.13
C VAL A 10 -6.81 13.55 31.78
N ARG A 11 -7.52 14.68 31.63
CA ARG A 11 -8.16 15.05 30.35
C ARG A 11 -7.15 15.24 29.22
N ALA A 12 -6.03 15.91 29.50
CA ALA A 12 -4.95 16.08 28.53
C ALA A 12 -4.39 14.72 28.07
N LYS A 13 -4.13 13.79 29.00
CA LYS A 13 -3.63 12.45 28.67
C LYS A 13 -4.64 11.60 27.91
N ILE A 14 -5.93 11.69 28.22
CA ILE A 14 -6.99 11.00 27.46
C ILE A 14 -7.05 11.54 26.03
N ARG A 15 -6.99 12.86 25.86
CA ARG A 15 -6.98 13.50 24.54
C ARG A 15 -5.76 13.07 23.73
N GLU A 16 -4.56 13.10 24.32
CA GLU A 16 -3.31 12.66 23.70
C GLU A 16 -3.37 11.19 23.27
N ARG A 17 -3.93 10.30 24.11
CA ARG A 17 -4.14 8.90 23.70
C ARG A 17 -5.15 8.76 22.55
N GLY A 18 -6.20 9.58 22.55
CA GLY A 18 -7.17 9.62 21.46
C GLY A 18 -6.54 10.04 20.14
N THR A 19 -5.73 11.12 20.15
CA THR A 19 -5.04 11.59 18.93
C THR A 19 -4.00 10.58 18.43
N LEU A 20 -3.28 9.91 19.34
CA LEU A 20 -2.32 8.88 18.94
C LEU A 20 -3.01 7.69 18.28
N ARG A 21 -4.14 7.22 18.82
CA ARG A 21 -4.92 6.11 18.22
C ARG A 21 -5.39 6.45 16.82
N GLU A 22 -5.88 7.67 16.61
CA GLU A 22 -6.32 8.11 15.29
C GLU A 22 -5.16 8.15 14.29
N ARG A 23 -4.01 8.70 14.71
CA ARG A 23 -2.80 8.71 13.87
C ARG A 23 -2.33 7.31 13.50
N VAL A 24 -2.34 6.37 14.45
CA VAL A 24 -1.99 4.97 14.18
C VAL A 24 -2.96 4.34 13.19
N ARG A 25 -4.27 4.58 13.34
CA ARG A 25 -5.28 4.06 12.42
C ARG A 25 -5.06 4.54 10.98
N VAL A 26 -4.76 5.83 10.81
CA VAL A 26 -4.47 6.41 9.49
C VAL A 26 -3.21 5.77 8.90
N LEU A 27 -2.12 5.68 9.68
CA LEU A 27 -0.88 5.05 9.22
C LEU A 27 -1.07 3.56 8.88
N GLU A 28 -1.88 2.84 9.63
CA GLU A 28 -2.23 1.44 9.32
C GLU A 28 -2.94 1.33 7.97
N ALA A 29 -3.90 2.23 7.68
CA ALA A 29 -4.57 2.26 6.39
C ALA A 29 -3.60 2.56 5.24
N GLU A 30 -2.75 3.58 5.40
CA GLU A 30 -1.73 3.95 4.40
C GLU A 30 -0.73 2.82 4.15
N VAL A 31 -0.31 2.09 5.19
CA VAL A 31 0.58 0.92 5.04
C VAL A 31 -0.11 -0.21 4.29
N GLN A 32 -1.41 -0.46 4.53
CA GLN A 32 -2.15 -1.48 3.77
C GLN A 32 -2.28 -1.11 2.29
N GLU A 33 -2.54 0.17 1.99
CA GLU A 33 -2.55 0.69 0.62
C GLU A 33 -1.17 0.53 -0.04
N ASN A 34 -0.10 0.93 0.65
CA ASN A 34 1.26 0.79 0.13
C ASN A 34 1.63 -0.67 -0.17
N ARG A 35 1.21 -1.62 0.67
CA ARG A 35 1.38 -3.06 0.42
C ARG A 35 0.62 -3.54 -0.81
N GLN A 36 -0.60 -3.04 -1.04
CA GLN A 36 -1.37 -3.36 -2.25
C GLN A 36 -0.68 -2.83 -3.50
N LEU A 37 -0.21 -1.58 -3.47
CA LEU A 37 0.52 -0.97 -4.58
C LEU A 37 1.82 -1.72 -4.88
N ASN A 38 2.60 -2.07 -3.86
CA ASN A 38 3.85 -2.82 -4.05
C ASN A 38 3.62 -4.20 -4.67
N ARG A 39 2.53 -4.91 -4.31
CA ARG A 39 2.15 -6.16 -4.98
C ARG A 39 1.86 -5.93 -6.46
N ARG A 40 1.09 -4.88 -6.78
CA ARG A 40 0.77 -4.54 -8.17
C ARG A 40 2.02 -4.17 -8.99
N ILE A 41 2.97 -3.47 -8.37
CA ILE A 41 4.26 -3.14 -8.99
C ILE A 41 5.08 -4.41 -9.26
N ALA A 42 5.09 -5.38 -8.32
CA ALA A 42 5.76 -6.65 -8.53
C ALA A 42 5.17 -7.42 -9.71
N GLU A 43 3.84 -7.56 -9.77
CA GLU A 43 3.13 -8.19 -10.91
C GLU A 43 3.48 -7.51 -12.25
N LEU A 44 3.46 -6.18 -12.29
CA LEU A 44 3.85 -5.42 -13.49
C LEU A 44 5.31 -5.64 -13.88
N THR A 45 6.20 -5.76 -12.89
CA THR A 45 7.63 -5.99 -13.12
C THR A 45 7.86 -7.39 -13.70
N ASP A 46 7.14 -8.40 -13.20
CA ASP A 46 7.19 -9.76 -13.73
C ASP A 46 6.73 -9.79 -15.20
N VAL A 47 5.62 -9.11 -15.52
CA VAL A 47 5.12 -8.99 -16.90
C VAL A 47 6.11 -8.28 -17.81
N VAL A 48 6.68 -7.15 -17.36
CA VAL A 48 7.71 -6.43 -18.13
C VAL A 48 8.92 -7.32 -18.39
N THR A 49 9.34 -8.10 -17.40
CA THR A 49 10.46 -9.03 -17.51
C THR A 49 10.16 -10.12 -18.55
N GLU A 50 8.95 -10.68 -18.55
CA GLU A 50 8.52 -11.66 -19.54
C GLU A 50 8.46 -11.08 -20.96
N LEU A 51 8.13 -9.79 -21.11
CA LEU A 51 8.05 -9.11 -22.41
C LEU A 51 9.41 -8.80 -23.04
N LEU A 52 10.51 -8.81 -22.28
CA LEU A 52 11.83 -8.42 -22.82
C LEU A 52 12.26 -9.30 -24.01
N ILE A 53 12.13 -10.63 -23.88
CA ILE A 53 12.58 -11.59 -24.92
C ILE A 53 11.71 -11.48 -26.18
N PRO A 54 10.36 -11.53 -26.10
CA PRO A 54 9.50 -11.39 -27.28
C PRO A 54 9.68 -10.06 -28.01
N LEU A 55 9.86 -8.96 -27.28
CA LEU A 55 10.10 -7.65 -27.87
C LEU A 55 11.42 -7.59 -28.64
N GLU A 56 12.49 -8.16 -28.08
CA GLU A 56 13.78 -8.29 -28.76
C GLU A 56 13.67 -9.15 -30.02
N ALA A 57 12.94 -10.27 -29.92
CA ALA A 57 12.67 -11.19 -31.03
C ALA A 57 11.67 -10.67 -32.07
N ARG A 58 11.00 -9.53 -31.80
CA ARG A 58 9.88 -9.00 -32.59
C ARG A 58 8.72 -9.99 -32.76
N ASP A 59 8.50 -10.84 -31.76
CA ASP A 59 7.42 -11.81 -31.71
C ASP A 59 6.14 -11.17 -31.16
N GLN A 60 5.32 -10.62 -32.06
CA GLN A 60 4.10 -9.92 -31.67
C GLN A 60 3.03 -10.85 -31.09
N GLU A 61 2.96 -12.10 -31.55
CA GLU A 61 1.98 -13.07 -31.05
C GLU A 61 2.22 -13.37 -29.58
N ARG A 62 3.49 -13.60 -29.20
CA ARG A 62 3.87 -13.83 -27.81
C ARG A 62 3.69 -12.59 -26.94
N VAL A 63 3.95 -11.39 -27.47
CA VAL A 63 3.65 -10.12 -26.77
C VAL A 63 2.16 -10.00 -26.45
N ASP A 64 1.30 -10.26 -27.43
CA ASP A 64 -0.15 -10.14 -27.26
C ASP A 64 -0.69 -11.17 -26.26
N GLU A 65 -0.12 -12.38 -26.23
CA GLU A 65 -0.43 -13.40 -25.25
C GLU A 65 -0.10 -12.96 -23.82
N VAL A 66 1.13 -12.47 -23.57
CA VAL A 66 1.58 -12.00 -22.24
C VAL A 66 0.70 -10.84 -21.75
N LEU A 67 0.43 -9.85 -22.61
CA LEU A 67 -0.46 -8.73 -22.28
C LEU A 67 -1.91 -9.16 -22.09
N GLY A 68 -2.37 -10.15 -22.86
CA GLY A 68 -3.68 -10.77 -22.70
C GLY A 68 -3.84 -11.36 -21.30
N ARG A 69 -2.83 -12.12 -20.85
CA ARG A 69 -2.82 -12.74 -19.54
C ARG A 69 -2.90 -11.71 -18.41
N PHE A 70 -2.03 -10.70 -18.43
CA PHE A 70 -2.02 -9.64 -17.41
C PHE A 70 -3.37 -8.90 -17.29
N ARG A 71 -4.05 -8.62 -18.42
CA ARG A 71 -5.37 -7.95 -18.42
C ARG A 71 -6.46 -8.77 -17.76
N THR A 72 -6.37 -10.10 -17.82
CA THR A 72 -7.32 -11.02 -17.18
C THR A 72 -7.00 -11.30 -15.70
N GLY A 73 -5.96 -10.67 -15.15
CA GLY A 73 -5.56 -10.83 -13.75
C GLY A 73 -4.68 -12.05 -13.48
N LEU A 74 -3.93 -12.51 -14.48
CA LEU A 74 -2.90 -13.54 -14.35
C LEU A 74 -1.62 -13.00 -13.74
#